data_AF-A0AA38RJF0-F1
#
_entry.id   AF-A0AA38RJF0-F1
#
_cell.length_a   1.000
_cell.length_b   1.000
_cell.length_c   1.000
_cell.angle_alpha   90.00
_cell.angle_beta   90.00
_cell.angle_gamma   90.00
#
_symmetry.space_group_name_H-M   'P 1'
#
loop_
_entity.id
_entity.type
_entity.pdbx_description
1 polymer ?
#
loop_
_entity_poly.entity_id
_entity_poly.type
_entity_poly.pdbx_seq_one_letter_code
_entity_poly.pdbx_strand_id
1 'polypeptide(L)'
;MVGVGRRMNKLKQLLSIRHGPGAAILPSGITRIHMEFSFPYKTTSGHYGPRKFWRRCLPRLKYWNPSIPMIVNHTKDESTPATLRIYFRQGSTAAAPSEPSPSDPSSARGKHQHVPQTLQLRSSTTGESPAPAPEADERVVTLDVKGQDTQRILEDLLERTGAVPVVPTAAEELEMQEVAERRERAKVDREVMRKHLEQQKREEALMAQARSEAAALKDAL
;
A
#
# COMPACT_ATOMS: atom_id res chain seq x y z
N MET A 1 16.71 20.40 -15.24
CA MET A 1 16.95 18.98 -14.86
C MET A 1 16.79 18.85 -13.35
N VAL A 2 16.15 17.81 -12.82
CA VAL A 2 15.97 17.64 -11.36
C VAL A 2 17.21 16.99 -10.74
N GLY A 3 17.79 17.62 -9.71
CA GLY A 3 19.01 17.14 -9.06
C GLY A 3 18.90 15.74 -8.44
N VAL A 4 20.01 14.99 -8.40
CA VAL A 4 20.09 13.61 -7.89
C VAL A 4 19.63 13.52 -6.43
N GLY A 5 20.10 14.43 -5.57
CA GLY A 5 19.73 14.43 -4.14
C GLY A 5 18.22 14.58 -3.92
N ARG A 6 17.54 15.40 -4.74
CA ARG A 6 16.07 15.55 -4.67
C ARG A 6 15.35 14.25 -5.04
N ARG A 7 15.86 13.51 -6.03
CA ARG A 7 15.32 12.20 -6.43
C ARG A 7 15.58 11.15 -5.35
N MET A 8 16.79 11.11 -4.79
CA MET A 8 17.14 10.19 -3.71
C MET A 8 16.25 10.40 -2.46
N ASN A 9 16.00 11.65 -2.08
CA ASN A 9 15.11 11.96 -0.95
C ASN A 9 13.67 11.48 -1.18
N LYS A 10 13.19 11.48 -2.43
CA LYS A 10 11.89 10.91 -2.79
C LYS A 10 11.89 9.38 -2.73
N LEU A 11 12.97 8.75 -3.17
CA LEU A 11 13.15 7.30 -3.06
C LEU A 11 13.20 6.86 -1.59
N LYS A 12 13.93 7.57 -0.72
CA LYS A 12 13.96 7.30 0.74
C LYS A 12 12.57 7.36 1.39
N GLN A 13 11.61 8.13 0.85
CA GLN A 13 10.23 8.12 1.37
C GLN A 13 9.50 6.78 1.15
N LEU A 14 9.94 5.99 0.16
CA LEU A 14 9.42 4.67 -0.16
C LEU A 14 10.02 3.55 0.71
N LEU A 15 10.97 3.84 1.61
CA LEU A 15 11.44 2.90 2.62
C LEU A 15 10.31 2.35 3.51
N SER A 16 9.21 3.12 3.60
CA SER A 16 7.97 2.67 4.24
C SER A 16 7.31 1.46 3.57
N ILE A 17 7.80 0.96 2.42
CA ILE A 17 7.36 -0.30 1.82
C ILE A 17 8.06 -1.50 2.48
N ARG A 18 9.33 -1.35 2.83
CA ARG A 18 10.12 -2.39 3.52
C ARG A 18 9.65 -2.59 4.95
N HIS A 19 9.29 -1.48 5.60
CA HIS A 19 9.07 -1.40 7.04
C HIS A 19 7.71 -0.78 7.36
N GLY A 20 7.01 -1.33 8.36
CA GLY A 20 5.76 -0.80 8.89
C GLY A 20 4.59 -1.80 8.86
N PRO A 21 3.39 -1.38 9.28
CA PRO A 21 2.24 -2.27 9.42
C PRO A 21 1.87 -2.93 8.08
N GLY A 22 1.94 -4.26 8.03
CA GLY A 22 1.73 -5.07 6.82
C GLY A 22 3.01 -5.65 6.20
N ALA A 23 4.20 -5.29 6.70
CA ALA A 23 5.43 -6.00 6.38
C ALA A 23 5.46 -7.31 7.19
N ALA A 24 5.24 -8.43 6.51
CA ALA A 24 5.26 -9.75 7.13
C ALA A 24 5.75 -10.80 6.13
N ILE A 25 6.36 -11.86 6.64
CA ILE A 25 6.77 -13.03 5.86
C ILE A 25 5.66 -14.07 5.95
N LEU A 26 5.08 -14.40 4.80
CA LEU A 26 4.03 -15.40 4.68
C LEU A 26 4.64 -16.81 4.66
N PRO A 27 4.00 -17.82 5.24
CA PRO A 27 4.46 -19.20 5.10
C PRO A 27 4.36 -19.68 3.65
N SER A 28 5.21 -20.63 3.28
CA SER A 28 5.27 -21.22 1.93
C SER A 28 4.01 -21.98 1.51
N GLY A 29 3.10 -22.25 2.45
CA GLY A 29 1.81 -22.87 2.20
C GLY A 29 0.83 -22.04 1.38
N ILE A 30 1.05 -20.73 1.30
CA ILE A 30 0.14 -19.80 0.62
C ILE A 30 0.47 -19.76 -0.87
N THR A 31 -0.53 -20.05 -1.70
CA THR A 31 -0.36 -20.08 -3.16
C THR A 31 -0.73 -18.75 -3.81
N ARG A 32 -1.82 -18.11 -3.38
CA ARG A 32 -2.31 -16.83 -3.94
C ARG A 32 -3.16 -16.06 -2.92
N ILE A 33 -3.22 -14.74 -3.09
CA ILE A 33 -4.11 -13.85 -2.33
C ILE A 33 -4.96 -13.07 -3.32
N HIS A 34 -6.28 -13.07 -3.11
CA HIS A 34 -7.23 -12.34 -3.95
C HIS A 34 -8.10 -11.44 -3.07
N MET A 35 -8.19 -10.16 -3.45
CA MET A 35 -8.93 -9.16 -2.70
C MET A 35 -10.00 -8.52 -3.59
N GLU A 36 -11.23 -8.58 -3.12
CA GLU A 36 -12.40 -7.98 -3.76
C GLU A 36 -12.98 -6.89 -2.87
N PHE A 37 -13.21 -5.70 -3.42
CA PHE A 37 -13.93 -4.65 -2.72
C PHE A 37 -14.50 -3.64 -3.72
N SER A 38 -15.45 -2.84 -3.28
CA SER A 38 -15.95 -1.73 -4.09
C SER A 38 -15.03 -0.53 -3.93
N PHE A 39 -14.77 0.21 -5.01
CA PHE A 39 -14.06 1.49 -4.97
C PHE A 39 -15.06 2.67 -5.15
N PRO A 40 -16.02 2.89 -4.23
CA PRO A 40 -16.88 4.04 -4.35
C PRO A 40 -16.13 5.30 -3.93
N TYR A 41 -16.59 6.41 -4.47
CA TYR A 41 -16.13 7.73 -4.04
C TYR A 41 -16.67 8.10 -2.64
N LYS A 42 -17.77 7.45 -2.22
CA LYS A 42 -18.47 7.71 -0.96
C LYS A 42 -17.96 6.79 0.16
N THR A 43 -17.70 7.37 1.32
CA THR A 43 -17.14 6.68 2.49
C THR A 43 -18.15 5.81 3.25
N THR A 44 -19.45 5.97 2.98
CA THR A 44 -20.55 5.40 3.79
C THR A 44 -20.67 3.88 3.70
N SER A 45 -20.16 3.25 2.65
CA SER A 45 -20.42 1.84 2.32
C SER A 45 -19.47 0.84 2.99
N GLY A 46 -18.60 1.28 3.90
CA GLY A 46 -17.69 0.39 4.66
C GLY A 46 -16.49 -0.15 3.88
N HIS A 47 -16.26 0.32 2.65
CA HIS A 47 -15.13 -0.12 1.80
C HIS A 47 -13.81 0.65 2.04
N TYR A 48 -13.80 1.60 2.97
CA TYR A 48 -12.63 2.44 3.25
C TYR A 48 -11.44 1.65 3.82
N GLY A 49 -11.70 0.72 4.75
CA GLY A 49 -10.68 -0.14 5.35
C GLY A 49 -9.94 -1.00 4.33
N PRO A 50 -10.66 -1.80 3.51
CA PRO A 50 -10.08 -2.56 2.39
C PRO A 50 -9.23 -1.69 1.45
N ARG A 51 -9.73 -0.51 1.06
CA ARG A 51 -8.97 0.44 0.22
C ARG A 51 -7.66 0.89 0.87
N LYS A 52 -7.69 1.19 2.17
CA LYS A 52 -6.50 1.63 2.91
C LYS A 52 -5.53 0.46 3.14
N PHE A 53 -6.03 -0.75 3.36
CA PHE A 53 -5.26 -1.98 3.43
C PHE A 53 -4.51 -2.26 2.11
N TRP A 54 -5.22 -2.19 0.97
CA TRP A 54 -4.61 -2.32 -0.35
C TRP A 54 -3.53 -1.28 -0.62
N ARG A 55 -3.72 -0.02 -0.20
CA ARG A 55 -2.73 1.05 -0.45
C ARG A 55 -1.53 1.02 0.49
N ARG A 56 -1.70 0.55 1.73
CA ARG A 56 -0.68 0.67 2.79
C ARG A 56 -0.03 -0.65 3.20
N CYS A 57 -0.78 -1.74 3.27
CA CYS A 57 -0.32 -3.01 3.81
C CYS A 57 0.06 -4.00 2.70
N LEU A 58 -0.80 -4.15 1.68
CA LEU A 58 -0.60 -5.14 0.61
C LEU A 58 0.72 -4.95 -0.19
N PRO A 59 1.19 -3.71 -0.50
CA PRO A 59 2.47 -3.52 -1.18
C PRO A 59 3.67 -3.93 -0.30
N ARG A 60 3.55 -3.77 1.02
CA ARG A 60 4.58 -4.19 1.99
C ARG A 60 4.65 -5.71 2.08
N LEU A 61 3.49 -6.36 2.11
CA LEU A 61 3.40 -7.81 2.07
C LEU A 61 4.01 -8.35 0.77
N LYS A 62 3.73 -7.71 -0.37
CA LYS A 62 4.29 -8.11 -1.67
C LYS A 62 5.81 -7.93 -1.76
N TYR A 63 6.37 -6.93 -1.09
CA TYR A 63 7.82 -6.70 -1.05
C TYR A 63 8.58 -7.89 -0.45
N TRP A 64 8.08 -8.43 0.67
CA TRP A 64 8.68 -9.59 1.33
C TRP A 64 8.28 -10.93 0.69
N ASN A 65 7.15 -10.97 -0.02
CA ASN A 65 6.62 -12.19 -0.63
C ASN A 65 6.42 -12.00 -2.15
N PRO A 66 7.51 -11.82 -2.94
CA PRO A 66 7.41 -11.53 -4.36
C PRO A 66 6.81 -12.69 -5.17
N SER A 67 7.02 -13.93 -4.73
CA SER A 67 6.55 -15.14 -5.42
C SER A 67 5.05 -15.33 -5.35
N ILE A 68 4.37 -14.79 -4.32
CA ILE A 68 2.93 -14.99 -4.13
C ILE A 68 2.17 -13.97 -4.97
N PRO A 69 1.34 -14.38 -5.95
CA PRO A 69 0.46 -13.46 -6.66
C PRO A 69 -0.58 -12.86 -5.70
N MET A 70 -0.61 -11.53 -5.65
CA MET A 70 -1.61 -10.76 -4.90
C MET A 70 -2.42 -9.96 -5.90
N ILE A 71 -3.71 -10.27 -6.00
CA ILE A 71 -4.57 -9.80 -7.07
C ILE A 71 -5.69 -8.98 -6.45
N VAL A 72 -5.97 -7.83 -7.05
CA VAL A 72 -7.02 -6.94 -6.58
C VAL A 72 -8.05 -6.76 -7.68
N ASN A 73 -9.28 -7.13 -7.38
CA ASN A 73 -10.42 -6.87 -8.24
C ASN A 73 -11.35 -5.89 -7.53
N HIS A 74 -11.56 -4.72 -8.12
CA HIS A 74 -12.53 -3.78 -7.58
C HIS A 74 -13.55 -3.37 -8.62
N THR A 75 -14.71 -2.98 -8.11
CA THR A 75 -15.89 -2.56 -8.89
C THR A 75 -16.41 -1.23 -8.36
N LYS A 76 -17.30 -0.58 -9.11
CA LYS A 76 -17.99 0.64 -8.69
C LYS A 76 -19.27 0.34 -7.91
N ASP A 77 -19.73 -0.90 -7.93
CA ASP A 77 -21.00 -1.31 -7.29
C ASP A 77 -20.83 -1.43 -5.77
N GLU A 78 -21.54 -0.59 -5.02
CA GLU A 78 -21.41 -0.49 -3.55
C GLU A 78 -21.95 -1.71 -2.80
N SER A 79 -22.92 -2.40 -3.41
CA SER A 79 -23.58 -3.60 -2.86
C SER A 79 -22.63 -4.81 -2.78
N THR A 80 -21.52 -4.77 -3.51
CA THR A 80 -20.59 -5.89 -3.56
C THR A 80 -19.94 -6.17 -2.20
N PRO A 81 -19.76 -7.44 -1.84
CA PRO A 81 -19.09 -7.80 -0.61
C PRO A 81 -17.60 -7.44 -0.70
N ALA A 82 -17.02 -6.97 0.42
CA ALA A 82 -15.59 -6.74 0.48
C ALA A 82 -14.93 -7.98 1.11
N THR A 83 -14.26 -8.79 0.31
CA THR A 83 -13.67 -10.05 0.76
C THR A 83 -12.19 -10.14 0.44
N LEU A 84 -11.45 -10.77 1.35
CA LEU A 84 -10.05 -11.12 1.18
C LEU A 84 -9.93 -12.64 1.26
N ARG A 85 -9.55 -13.26 0.14
CA ARG A 85 -9.42 -14.70 -0.01
C ARG A 85 -7.95 -15.10 -0.06
N ILE A 86 -7.57 -16.02 0.80
CA ILE A 86 -6.22 -16.55 0.91
C ILE A 86 -6.27 -18.03 0.58
N TYR A 87 -5.45 -18.47 -0.35
CA TYR A 87 -5.45 -19.84 -0.83
C TYR A 87 -4.22 -20.54 -0.25
N PHE A 88 -4.45 -21.69 0.36
CA PHE A 88 -3.45 -22.54 0.95
C PHE A 88 -3.35 -23.84 0.16
N ARG A 89 -2.14 -24.37 -0.02
CA ARG A 89 -1.94 -25.72 -0.52
C ARG A 89 -2.40 -26.74 0.53
N GLN A 90 -3.20 -27.71 0.13
CA GLN A 90 -3.62 -28.82 0.98
C GLN A 90 -2.39 -29.58 1.51
N GLY A 91 -2.41 -29.89 2.82
CA GLY A 91 -1.26 -30.45 3.54
C GLY A 91 -0.36 -29.43 4.23
N SER A 92 -0.49 -28.14 3.92
CA SER A 92 0.15 -27.06 4.69
C SER A 92 -0.83 -26.51 5.74
N THR A 93 -0.99 -27.20 6.85
CA THR A 93 -1.68 -26.64 8.02
C THR A 93 -0.84 -25.50 8.61
N ALA A 94 -1.48 -24.34 8.81
CA ALA A 94 -0.89 -23.22 9.53
C ALA A 94 -0.71 -23.60 11.01
N ALA A 95 0.46 -24.14 11.38
CA ALA A 95 1.09 -24.11 12.70
C ALA A 95 2.25 -25.13 12.78
N ALA A 96 3.49 -24.65 12.64
CA ALA A 96 4.66 -25.13 13.38
C ALA A 96 5.82 -24.12 13.18
N PRO A 97 6.40 -23.53 14.24
CA PRO A 97 7.64 -22.78 14.12
C PRO A 97 8.79 -23.77 13.94
N SER A 98 9.37 -23.85 12.75
CA SER A 98 10.59 -24.64 12.54
C SER A 98 11.79 -23.84 13.02
N GLU A 99 12.32 -24.22 14.19
CA GLU A 99 13.67 -23.89 14.64
C GLU A 99 14.73 -24.37 13.62
N PRO A 100 15.84 -23.64 13.43
CA PRO A 100 16.87 -24.03 12.49
C PRO A 100 17.80 -25.09 13.12
N SER A 101 17.78 -26.31 12.59
CA SER A 101 18.89 -27.27 12.79
C SER A 101 19.72 -27.41 11.49
N PRO A 102 21.06 -27.45 11.59
CA PRO A 102 21.96 -27.37 10.45
C PRO A 102 22.41 -28.75 9.97
N SER A 103 22.28 -29.03 8.66
CA SER A 103 23.18 -29.96 7.95
C SER A 103 22.93 -29.97 6.43
N ASP A 104 24.01 -29.67 5.71
CA ASP A 104 24.40 -30.09 4.36
C ASP A 104 23.86 -29.38 3.09
N PRO A 105 24.75 -28.78 2.26
CA PRO A 105 24.40 -27.99 1.09
C PRO A 105 24.54 -28.81 -0.20
N SER A 106 23.63 -29.71 -0.53
CA SER A 106 23.64 -30.31 -1.88
C SER A 106 22.36 -31.04 -2.29
N SER A 107 21.17 -30.46 -2.09
CA SER A 107 19.98 -30.89 -2.85
C SER A 107 18.78 -29.96 -2.66
N ALA A 108 18.86 -28.74 -3.20
CA ALA A 108 17.71 -27.84 -3.25
C ALA A 108 17.64 -27.06 -4.56
N ARG A 109 17.93 -27.73 -5.69
CA ARG A 109 17.43 -27.27 -6.99
C ARG A 109 16.09 -27.95 -7.26
N GLY A 110 15.13 -27.64 -6.39
CA GLY A 110 13.72 -27.96 -6.64
C GLY A 110 13.33 -27.30 -7.95
N LYS A 111 12.95 -28.12 -8.93
CA LYS A 111 12.38 -27.66 -10.20
C LYS A 111 11.15 -26.81 -9.87
N HIS A 112 11.31 -25.49 -9.88
CA HIS A 112 10.19 -24.56 -9.94
C HIS A 112 9.51 -24.81 -11.28
N GLN A 113 8.49 -25.66 -11.28
CA GLN A 113 7.60 -25.82 -12.42
C GLN A 113 7.04 -24.43 -12.72
N HIS A 114 7.40 -23.94 -13.91
CA HIS A 114 6.82 -22.78 -14.53
C HIS A 114 5.32 -23.05 -14.68
N VAL A 115 4.50 -22.45 -13.81
CA VAL A 115 3.05 -22.42 -13.99
C VAL A 115 2.80 -21.86 -15.40
N PRO A 116 2.09 -22.57 -16.30
CA PRO A 116 1.89 -22.09 -17.65
C PRO A 116 1.24 -20.69 -17.61
N GLN A 117 1.84 -19.74 -18.32
CA GLN A 117 1.49 -18.31 -18.36
C GLN A 117 0.06 -18.02 -18.88
N THR A 118 -0.72 -19.03 -19.21
CA THR A 118 -2.00 -18.91 -19.92
C THR A 118 -3.20 -18.61 -19.01
N LEU A 119 -3.04 -18.59 -17.68
CA LEU A 119 -4.10 -18.26 -16.70
C LEU A 119 -3.60 -17.34 -15.58
N GLN A 120 -2.69 -16.40 -15.88
CA GLN A 120 -2.34 -15.37 -14.91
C GLN A 120 -3.53 -14.44 -14.69
N LEU A 121 -4.27 -14.65 -13.59
CA LEU A 121 -5.30 -13.73 -13.15
C LEU A 121 -4.68 -12.33 -13.01
N ARG A 122 -5.37 -11.33 -13.58
CA ARG A 122 -4.95 -9.93 -13.55
C ARG A 122 -5.80 -9.15 -12.58
N SER A 123 -5.26 -8.03 -12.09
CA SER A 123 -6.06 -7.08 -11.32
C SER A 123 -7.01 -6.34 -12.26
N SER A 124 -8.22 -6.03 -11.79
CA SER A 124 -9.22 -5.27 -12.56
C SER A 124 -9.84 -4.16 -11.71
N THR A 125 -10.26 -3.08 -12.38
CA THR A 125 -10.94 -1.92 -11.80
C THR A 125 -12.44 -1.88 -12.12
N THR A 126 -12.91 -2.82 -12.95
CA THR A 126 -14.28 -2.92 -13.47
C THR A 126 -14.97 -4.21 -13.01
N GLY A 127 -14.37 -4.98 -12.11
CA GLY A 127 -14.93 -6.24 -11.62
C GLY A 127 -14.64 -7.46 -12.51
N GLU A 128 -13.92 -7.30 -13.63
CA GLU A 128 -13.71 -8.34 -14.66
C GLU A 128 -12.81 -9.50 -14.23
N SER A 129 -12.24 -9.48 -13.02
CA SER A 129 -11.31 -10.52 -12.55
C SER A 129 -11.77 -11.12 -11.22
N PRO A 130 -12.93 -11.81 -11.21
CA PRO A 130 -13.47 -12.40 -10.00
C PRO A 130 -12.54 -13.46 -9.40
N ALA A 131 -12.69 -13.73 -8.12
CA ALA A 131 -11.92 -14.75 -7.43
C ALA A 131 -12.17 -16.13 -8.07
N PRO A 132 -11.10 -16.88 -8.42
CA PRO A 132 -11.24 -18.20 -8.99
C PRO A 132 -11.71 -19.19 -7.93
N ALA A 133 -12.34 -20.28 -8.34
CA ALA A 133 -12.55 -21.41 -7.44
C ALA A 133 -11.20 -22.00 -6.98
N PRO A 134 -11.10 -22.57 -5.77
CA PRO A 134 -9.92 -23.32 -5.37
C PRO A 134 -9.64 -24.46 -6.35
N GLU A 135 -8.36 -24.70 -6.60
CA GLU A 135 -7.94 -25.94 -7.27
C GLU A 135 -8.07 -27.15 -6.33
N ALA A 136 -8.01 -28.36 -6.89
CA ALA A 136 -8.22 -29.60 -6.14
C ALA A 136 -7.30 -29.74 -4.92
N ASP A 137 -6.06 -29.23 -5.03
CA ASP A 137 -5.05 -29.26 -3.97
C ASP A 137 -5.00 -27.95 -3.17
N GLU A 138 -6.04 -27.11 -3.23
CA GLU A 138 -6.09 -25.85 -2.50
C GLU A 138 -7.27 -25.78 -1.52
N ARG A 139 -7.09 -25.00 -0.46
CA ARG A 139 -8.13 -24.59 0.48
C ARG A 139 -8.19 -23.07 0.53
N VAL A 140 -9.38 -22.50 0.45
CA VAL A 140 -9.58 -21.04 0.56
C VAL A 140 -10.01 -20.69 1.98
N VAL A 141 -9.36 -19.67 2.53
CA VAL A 141 -9.81 -18.96 3.72
C VAL A 141 -10.32 -17.59 3.30
N THR A 142 -11.61 -17.35 3.55
CA THR A 142 -12.27 -16.07 3.25
C THR A 142 -12.36 -15.22 4.50
N LEU A 143 -11.92 -13.97 4.38
CA LEU A 143 -12.05 -12.89 5.36
C LEU A 143 -13.08 -11.90 4.84
N ASP A 144 -14.12 -11.61 5.63
CA ASP A 144 -14.98 -10.44 5.39
C ASP A 144 -14.28 -9.20 5.93
N VAL A 145 -13.98 -8.27 5.03
CA VAL A 145 -13.23 -7.04 5.34
C VAL A 145 -14.12 -5.80 5.23
N LYS A 146 -15.43 -5.97 5.00
CA LYS A 146 -16.37 -4.85 4.91
C LYS A 146 -16.58 -4.22 6.29
N GLY A 147 -16.45 -2.90 6.36
CA GLY A 147 -16.59 -2.15 7.62
C GLY A 147 -15.44 -2.34 8.61
N GLN A 148 -14.43 -3.14 8.27
CA GLN A 148 -13.28 -3.39 9.14
C GLN A 148 -12.20 -2.33 8.96
N ASP A 149 -11.51 -1.98 10.04
CA ASP A 149 -10.36 -1.09 9.99
C ASP A 149 -9.11 -1.79 9.46
N THR A 150 -8.16 -1.01 8.92
CA THR A 150 -6.93 -1.56 8.32
C THR A 150 -6.10 -2.40 9.30
N GLN A 151 -6.06 -2.01 10.58
CA GLN A 151 -5.32 -2.78 11.61
C GLN A 151 -6.02 -4.11 11.88
N ARG A 152 -7.35 -4.10 12.00
CA ARG A 152 -8.13 -5.31 12.23
C ARG A 152 -8.00 -6.31 11.08
N ILE A 153 -8.09 -5.84 9.84
CA ILE A 153 -7.87 -6.67 8.64
C ILE A 153 -6.46 -7.29 8.65
N LEU A 154 -5.46 -6.53 9.09
CA LEU A 154 -4.09 -7.01 9.18
C LEU A 154 -3.93 -8.07 10.27
N GLU A 155 -4.46 -7.83 11.47
CA GLU A 155 -4.47 -8.80 12.58
C GLU A 155 -5.11 -10.11 12.14
N ASP A 156 -6.34 -10.05 11.60
CA ASP A 156 -7.06 -11.24 11.12
C ASP A 156 -6.27 -11.99 10.03
N LEU A 157 -5.57 -11.26 9.14
CA LEU A 157 -4.70 -11.89 8.14
C LEU A 157 -3.50 -12.58 8.79
N LEU A 158 -2.80 -11.91 9.71
CA LEU A 158 -1.63 -12.49 10.40
C LEU A 158 -2.02 -13.71 11.23
N GLU A 159 -3.12 -13.63 11.97
CA GLU A 159 -3.64 -14.73 12.78
C GLU A 159 -4.00 -15.96 11.92
N ARG A 160 -4.71 -15.76 10.80
CA ARG A 160 -5.12 -16.88 9.95
C ARG A 160 -4.02 -17.46 9.10
N THR A 161 -3.00 -16.67 8.78
CA THR A 161 -1.85 -17.13 7.97
C THR A 161 -0.70 -17.63 8.83
N GLY A 162 -0.61 -17.25 10.10
CA GLY A 162 0.58 -17.49 10.92
C GLY A 162 1.81 -16.73 10.42
N ALA A 163 1.61 -15.62 9.72
CA ALA A 163 2.70 -14.83 9.14
C ALA A 163 3.48 -14.06 10.21
N VAL A 164 4.80 -13.98 10.03
CA VAL A 164 5.70 -13.34 10.99
C VAL A 164 5.93 -11.88 10.61
N PRO A 165 5.60 -10.90 11.47
CA PRO A 165 5.82 -9.49 11.17
C PRO A 165 7.32 -9.17 11.11
N VAL A 166 7.72 -8.33 10.15
CA VAL A 166 9.11 -7.91 10.00
C VAL A 166 9.37 -6.64 10.82
N VAL A 167 10.29 -6.75 11.77
CA VAL A 167 10.76 -5.63 12.59
C VAL A 167 11.93 -4.92 11.89
N PRO A 168 11.98 -3.58 11.87
CA PRO A 168 13.11 -2.84 11.30
C PRO A 168 14.41 -3.12 12.06
N THR A 169 15.53 -3.10 11.36
CA THR A 169 16.86 -3.10 11.98
C THR A 169 17.26 -1.70 12.44
N ALA A 170 18.22 -1.58 13.38
CA ALA A 170 18.65 -0.28 13.92
C ALA A 170 19.11 0.72 12.85
N ALA A 171 19.77 0.25 11.79
CA ALA A 171 20.17 1.12 10.67
C ALA A 171 18.95 1.67 9.90
N GLU A 172 17.93 0.84 9.69
CA GLU A 172 16.69 1.23 9.02
C GLU A 172 15.83 2.18 9.88
N GLU A 173 15.88 2.03 11.20
CA GLU A 173 15.27 2.96 12.15
C GLU A 173 15.87 4.36 12.04
N LEU A 174 17.20 4.45 11.95
CA LEU A 174 17.89 5.74 11.73
C LEU A 174 17.47 6.37 10.40
N GLU A 175 17.42 5.61 9.31
CA GLU A 175 16.94 6.12 8.02
C GLU A 175 15.49 6.63 8.11
N MET A 176 14.64 5.95 8.88
CA MET A 176 13.26 6.37 9.09
C MET A 176 13.17 7.67 9.88
N GLN A 177 14.01 7.84 10.90
CA GLN A 177 14.14 9.07 11.68
C GLN A 177 14.60 10.23 10.79
N GLU A 178 15.64 10.05 9.97
CA GLU A 178 16.09 11.06 9.01
C GLU A 178 14.97 11.50 8.05
N VAL A 179 14.16 10.56 7.57
CA VAL A 179 13.03 10.85 6.68
C VAL A 179 11.92 11.60 7.42
N ALA A 180 11.65 11.25 8.68
CA ALA A 180 10.68 11.92 9.53
C ALA A 180 11.10 13.37 9.83
N GLU A 181 12.34 13.59 10.28
CA GLU A 181 12.88 14.92 10.53
C GLU A 181 12.82 15.81 9.29
N ARG A 182 13.19 15.26 8.12
CA ARG A 182 13.11 15.98 6.85
C ARG A 182 11.66 16.37 6.51
N ARG A 183 10.68 15.53 6.84
CA ARG A 183 9.25 15.84 6.62
C ARG A 183 8.80 16.97 7.54
N GLU A 184 9.22 16.99 8.80
CA GLU A 184 8.87 18.06 9.73
C GLU A 184 9.48 19.39 9.29
N ARG A 185 10.77 19.42 8.93
CA ARG A 185 11.41 20.63 8.36
C ARG A 185 10.66 21.13 7.11
N ALA A 186 10.30 20.21 6.21
CA ALA A 186 9.54 20.56 5.01
C ALA A 186 8.13 21.10 5.28
N LYS A 187 7.48 20.77 6.41
CA LYS A 187 6.19 21.38 6.80
C LYS A 187 6.40 22.82 7.23
N VAL A 188 7.41 23.09 8.06
CA VAL A 188 7.77 24.44 8.50
C VAL A 188 8.09 25.33 7.29
N ASP A 189 8.95 24.85 6.38
CA ASP A 189 9.32 25.60 5.17
C ASP A 189 8.10 25.90 4.28
N ARG A 190 7.16 24.95 4.17
CA ARG A 190 5.92 25.15 3.41
C ARG A 190 5.05 26.25 4.01
N GLU A 191 4.95 26.32 5.34
CA GLU A 191 4.16 27.34 6.01
C GLU A 191 4.79 28.72 5.89
N VAL A 192 6.13 28.81 6.01
CA VAL A 192 6.87 30.06 5.80
C VAL A 192 6.67 30.57 4.38
N MET A 193 6.87 29.71 3.37
CA MET A 193 6.68 30.08 1.98
C MET A 193 5.22 30.43 1.67
N ARG A 194 4.25 29.74 2.27
CA ARG A 194 2.83 30.08 2.10
C ARG A 194 2.56 31.51 2.58
N LYS A 195 3.02 31.88 3.78
CA LYS A 195 2.86 33.25 4.31
C LYS A 195 3.52 34.30 3.42
N HIS A 196 4.71 34.01 2.92
CA HIS A 196 5.43 34.91 2.02
C HIS A 196 4.67 35.14 0.70
N LEU A 197 4.17 34.07 0.08
CA LEU A 197 3.38 34.15 -1.15
C LEU A 197 2.04 34.86 -0.93
N GLU A 198 1.39 34.66 0.23
CA GLU A 198 0.18 35.38 0.61
C GLU A 198 0.42 36.89 0.76
N GLN A 199 1.55 37.30 1.33
CA GLN A 199 1.95 38.70 1.45
C GLN A 199 2.20 39.33 0.08
N GLN A 200 3.00 38.70 -0.77
CA GLN A 200 3.26 39.18 -2.14
C GLN A 200 1.96 39.35 -2.92
N LYS A 201 1.07 38.34 -2.87
CA LYS A 201 -0.22 38.40 -3.55
C LYS A 201 -1.10 39.54 -3.01
N ARG A 202 -1.05 39.82 -1.71
CA ARG A 202 -1.81 40.92 -1.08
C ARG A 202 -1.26 42.28 -1.51
N GLU A 203 0.05 42.44 -1.52
CA GLU A 203 0.72 43.67 -1.97
C GLU A 203 0.44 43.94 -3.46
N GLU A 204 0.55 42.91 -4.31
CA GLU A 204 0.22 43.01 -5.74
C GLU A 204 -1.24 43.41 -5.95
N ALA A 205 -2.18 42.82 -5.19
CA ALA A 205 -3.59 43.17 -5.29
C ALA A 205 -3.87 44.62 -4.87
N LEU A 206 -3.23 45.09 -3.79
CA LEU A 206 -3.38 46.47 -3.32
C LEU A 206 -2.81 47.46 -4.34
N MET A 207 -1.62 47.17 -4.90
CA MET A 207 -1.01 48.00 -5.94
C MET A 207 -1.85 48.00 -7.22
N ALA A 208 -2.46 46.88 -7.60
CA ALA A 208 -3.35 46.81 -8.75
C ALA A 208 -4.63 47.65 -8.53
N GLN A 209 -5.23 47.61 -7.34
CA GLN A 209 -6.37 48.45 -6.98
C GLN A 209 -6.01 49.93 -7.08
N ALA A 210 -4.91 50.35 -6.44
CA ALA A 210 -4.45 51.73 -6.49
C ALA A 210 -4.16 52.21 -7.93
N ARG A 211 -3.56 51.36 -8.78
CA ARG A 211 -3.36 51.67 -10.20
C ARG A 211 -4.68 51.81 -10.96
N SER A 212 -5.67 50.96 -10.68
CA SER A 212 -6.97 51.03 -11.32
C SER A 212 -7.77 52.28 -10.92
N GLU A 213 -7.70 52.67 -9.64
CA GLU A 213 -8.34 53.89 -9.14
C GLU A 213 -7.69 55.15 -9.71
N ALA A 214 -6.35 55.18 -9.78
CA ALA A 214 -5.63 56.30 -10.38
C ALA A 214 -5.91 56.45 -11.89
N ALA A 215 -6.04 55.34 -12.62
CA ALA A 215 -6.45 55.38 -14.03
C ALA A 215 -7.87 55.92 -14.19
N ALA A 216 -8.83 55.45 -13.38
CA ALA A 216 -10.20 55.94 -13.41
C ALA A 216 -10.32 57.44 -13.07
N LEU A 217 -9.53 57.93 -12.10
CA LEU A 217 -9.47 59.36 -11.76
C LEU A 217 -8.88 60.20 -12.89
N LYS A 218 -7.88 59.68 -13.62
CA LYS A 218 -7.29 60.37 -14.77
C LYS A 218 -8.26 60.46 -15.95
N ASP A 219 -9.07 59.42 -16.18
CA ASP A 219 -10.06 59.41 -17.26
C ASP A 219 -11.29 60.30 -16.96
N ALA A 220 -11.48 60.69 -15.69
CA ALA A 220 -12.58 61.55 -15.23
C ALA A 220 -12.25 63.06 -15.24
N LEU A 221 -10.98 63.44 -15.51
CA LEU A 221 -10.48 64.82 -15.63
C LEU A 221 -10.35 65.23 -17.10
#